data_AF-A0A2A4WPE4-F1
#
_entry.id   AF-A0A2A4WPE4-F1
#
_cell.length_a   1.000
_cell.length_b   1.000
_cell.length_c   1.000
_cell.angle_alpha   90.00
_cell.angle_beta   90.00
_cell.angle_gamma   90.00
#
_symmetry.space_group_name_H-M   'P 1'
#
loop_
_entity.id
_entity.type
_entity.pdbx_description
1 polymer ?
#
loop_
_entity_poly.entity_id
_entity_poly.type
_entity_poly.pdbx_seq_one_letter_code
_entity_poly.pdbx_strand_id
1 'polypeptide(L)'
;MSEDVEVLRAKLVAETGKMEWHELERHFARGAVVAVNPGIDLIDVALTMANDDKAGLEKWFDAGTVRRAETADAAAWVKSQPLFWVVVILPWVVIQEIDASAVEPGELH
;
A
#
# COMPACT_ATOMS: atom_id res chain seq x y z
N MET A 1 20.70 -12.98 -11.77
CA MET A 1 19.33 -13.18 -11.26
C MET A 1 19.06 -12.44 -9.96
N SER A 2 19.94 -11.52 -9.54
CA SER A 2 19.74 -10.65 -8.37
C SER A 2 19.43 -9.20 -8.79
N GLU A 3 19.94 -8.77 -9.94
CA GLU A 3 19.72 -7.42 -10.50
C GLU A 3 18.23 -7.16 -10.81
N ASP A 4 17.48 -8.18 -11.24
CA ASP A 4 16.07 -8.04 -11.59
C ASP A 4 15.19 -7.64 -10.39
N VAL A 5 15.51 -8.17 -9.20
CA VAL A 5 14.77 -7.88 -7.95
C VAL A 5 15.09 -6.48 -7.44
N GLU A 6 16.36 -6.09 -7.46
CA GLU A 6 16.78 -4.75 -7.04
C GLU A 6 16.22 -3.66 -7.95
N VAL A 7 16.22 -3.88 -9.27
CA VAL A 7 15.60 -2.97 -10.25
C VAL A 7 14.10 -2.85 -10.01
N LEU A 8 13.40 -3.97 -9.79
CA LEU A 8 11.97 -3.96 -9.49
C LEU A 8 11.69 -3.21 -8.18
N ARG A 9 12.48 -3.47 -7.13
CA ARG A 9 12.35 -2.79 -5.84
C ARG A 9 12.54 -1.28 -5.99
N ALA A 10 13.58 -0.85 -6.70
CA ALA A 10 13.84 0.56 -6.95
C ALA A 10 12.69 1.23 -7.72
N LYS A 11 12.12 0.52 -8.70
CA LYS A 11 10.94 0.99 -9.43
C LYS A 11 9.73 1.14 -8.51
N LEU A 12 9.44 0.15 -7.67
CA LEU A 12 8.33 0.21 -6.72
C LEU A 12 8.49 1.35 -5.70
N VAL A 13 9.71 1.57 -5.21
CA VAL A 13 10.03 2.72 -4.35
C VAL A 13 9.80 4.04 -5.09
N ALA A 14 10.18 4.13 -6.36
CA ALA A 14 9.91 5.33 -7.17
C ALA A 14 8.42 5.53 -7.48
N GLU A 15 7.64 4.45 -7.56
CA GLU A 15 6.18 4.46 -7.67
C GLU A 15 5.48 4.64 -6.31
N THR A 16 6.23 4.63 -5.20
CA THR A 16 5.71 4.87 -3.85
C THR A 16 5.53 6.36 -3.63
N GLY A 17 4.31 6.78 -3.34
CA GLY A 17 3.98 8.17 -3.02
C GLY A 17 3.12 8.27 -1.78
N LYS A 18 2.97 9.48 -1.26
CA LYS A 18 1.92 9.79 -0.29
C LYS A 18 0.73 10.35 -1.03
N MET A 19 -0.46 9.81 -0.80
CA MET A 19 -1.70 10.33 -1.39
C MET A 19 -2.83 10.33 -0.36
N GLU A 20 -3.79 11.23 -0.57
CA GLU A 20 -5.01 11.29 0.22
C GLU A 20 -6.03 10.27 -0.28
N TRP A 21 -6.98 9.91 0.59
CA TRP A 21 -8.05 8.98 0.24
C TRP A 21 -8.83 9.41 -1.02
N HIS A 22 -9.03 10.71 -1.24
CA HIS A 22 -9.82 11.22 -2.37
C HIS A 22 -9.30 10.75 -3.74
N GLU A 23 -7.98 10.69 -3.91
CA GLU A 23 -7.39 10.20 -5.16
C GLU A 23 -7.50 8.67 -5.29
N LEU A 24 -7.60 7.96 -4.17
CA LEU A 24 -7.75 6.51 -4.11
C LEU A 24 -9.19 6.05 -4.38
N GLU A 25 -10.20 6.90 -4.15
CA GLU A 25 -11.63 6.57 -4.36
C GLU A 25 -11.91 6.01 -5.76
N ARG A 26 -11.27 6.57 -6.80
CA ARG A 26 -11.40 6.10 -8.19
C ARG A 26 -10.84 4.68 -8.41
N HIS A 27 -9.80 4.31 -7.68
CA HIS A 27 -9.20 2.99 -7.71
C HIS A 27 -10.03 2.00 -6.89
N PHE A 28 -10.56 2.47 -5.76
CA PHE A 28 -11.46 1.72 -4.90
C PHE A 28 -12.76 1.35 -5.63
N ALA A 29 -13.32 2.27 -6.42
CA ALA A 29 -14.50 2.02 -7.25
C ALA A 29 -14.30 0.87 -8.27
N ARG A 30 -13.05 0.58 -8.63
CA ARG A 30 -12.67 -0.54 -9.52
C ARG A 30 -12.39 -1.85 -8.75
N GLY A 31 -12.48 -1.83 -7.42
CA GLY A 31 -12.12 -2.95 -6.56
C GLY A 31 -10.61 -3.26 -6.54
N ALA A 32 -9.77 -2.30 -6.90
CA ALA A 32 -8.34 -2.47 -7.10
C ALA A 32 -7.49 -2.05 -5.88
N VAL A 33 -8.11 -1.58 -4.80
CA VAL A 33 -7.39 -1.05 -3.62
C VAL A 33 -7.18 -2.15 -2.58
N VAL A 34 -5.94 -2.31 -2.17
CA VAL A 34 -5.49 -3.25 -1.14
C VAL A 34 -4.91 -2.46 0.01
N ALA A 35 -5.44 -2.64 1.20
CA ALA A 35 -4.97 -2.01 2.43
C ALA A 35 -3.99 -2.94 3.17
N VAL A 36 -2.91 -2.34 3.66
CA VAL A 36 -1.84 -3.02 4.39
C VAL A 36 -1.70 -2.40 5.77
N ASN A 37 -1.60 -3.25 6.80
CA ASN A 37 -1.42 -2.78 8.17
C ASN A 37 -0.08 -2.07 8.37
N PRO A 38 0.02 -1.08 9.29
CA PRO A 38 1.22 -0.26 9.53
C PRO A 38 2.44 -1.03 10.09
N GLY A 39 2.34 -2.34 10.33
CA GLY A 39 3.46 -3.20 10.75
C GLY A 39 4.08 -4.04 9.61
N ILE A 40 3.57 -3.91 8.38
CA ILE A 40 4.07 -4.65 7.22
C ILE A 40 4.80 -3.67 6.28
N ASP A 41 5.90 -4.11 5.69
CA ASP A 41 6.61 -3.30 4.71
C ASP A 41 5.83 -3.26 3.38
N LEU A 42 5.46 -2.04 2.96
CA LEU A 42 4.66 -1.80 1.76
C LEU A 42 5.36 -2.27 0.48
N ILE A 43 6.70 -2.13 0.43
CA ILE A 43 7.50 -2.52 -0.72
C ILE A 43 7.57 -4.04 -0.83
N ASP A 44 7.65 -4.75 0.30
CA ASP A 44 7.65 -6.21 0.35
C ASP A 44 6.33 -6.81 -0.17
N VAL A 45 5.20 -6.21 0.22
CA VAL A 45 3.87 -6.58 -0.32
C VAL A 45 3.81 -6.29 -1.82
N ALA A 46 4.26 -5.11 -2.24
CA ALA A 46 4.29 -4.71 -3.64
C ALA A 46 5.16 -5.63 -4.50
N LEU A 47 6.33 -6.03 -4.00
CA LEU A 47 7.22 -7.00 -4.64
C LEU A 47 6.54 -8.36 -4.78
N THR A 48 5.91 -8.84 -3.73
CA THR A 48 5.20 -10.13 -3.74
C THR A 48 4.04 -10.11 -4.75
N MET A 49 3.29 -9.01 -4.82
CA MET A 49 2.24 -8.81 -5.84
C MET A 49 2.82 -8.73 -7.25
N ALA A 50 3.91 -8.00 -7.46
CA ALA A 50 4.55 -7.84 -8.76
C ALA A 50 5.16 -9.15 -9.29
N ASN A 51 5.58 -10.04 -8.39
CA ASN A 51 6.09 -11.38 -8.73
C ASN A 51 4.98 -12.44 -8.86
N ASP A 52 3.70 -12.08 -8.72
CA ASP A 52 2.55 -13.02 -8.65
C ASP A 52 2.75 -14.11 -7.59
N ASP A 53 3.44 -13.80 -6.49
CA ASP A 53 3.72 -14.77 -5.43
C ASP A 53 2.48 -14.94 -4.53
N LYS A 54 1.60 -15.85 -4.98
CA LYS A 54 0.33 -16.14 -4.30
C LYS A 54 0.55 -16.69 -2.90
N ALA A 55 1.57 -17.51 -2.70
CA ALA A 55 1.85 -18.13 -1.41
C ALA A 55 2.21 -17.09 -0.33
N GLY A 56 3.00 -16.06 -0.68
CA GLY A 56 3.31 -14.93 0.19
C GLY A 56 2.08 -14.08 0.49
N LEU A 57 1.30 -13.76 -0.54
CA LEU A 57 0.04 -13.02 -0.37
C LEU A 57 -0.96 -13.76 0.52
N GLU A 58 -1.17 -15.05 0.30
CA GLU A 58 -2.08 -15.87 1.09
C GLU A 58 -1.76 -15.84 2.58
N LYS A 59 -0.47 -15.84 2.96
CA LYS A 59 -0.07 -15.72 4.37
C LYS A 59 -0.52 -14.41 4.99
N TRP A 60 -0.41 -13.29 4.27
CA TRP A 60 -0.85 -12.00 4.80
C TRP A 60 -2.37 -11.84 4.80
N PHE A 61 -3.06 -12.43 3.82
CA PHE A 61 -4.52 -12.49 3.83
C PHE A 61 -5.04 -13.33 5.00
N ASP A 62 -4.43 -14.49 5.26
CA ASP A 62 -4.78 -15.38 6.39
C ASP A 62 -4.48 -14.71 7.74
N ALA A 63 -3.34 -14.02 7.84
CA ALA A 63 -2.99 -13.24 9.02
C ALA A 63 -3.82 -11.95 9.19
N GLY A 64 -4.62 -11.56 8.19
CA GLY A 64 -5.39 -10.31 8.19
C GLY A 64 -4.54 -9.04 8.13
N THR A 65 -3.26 -9.14 7.78
CA THR A 65 -2.33 -8.01 7.71
C THR A 65 -2.39 -7.28 6.37
N VAL A 66 -2.81 -7.99 5.31
CA VAL A 66 -3.12 -7.44 3.99
C VAL A 66 -4.55 -7.82 3.66
N ARG A 67 -5.38 -6.85 3.29
CA ARG A 67 -6.77 -7.09 2.93
C ARG A 67 -7.23 -6.14 1.85
N ARG A 68 -8.27 -6.51 1.12
CA ARG A 68 -8.91 -5.57 0.19
C ARG A 68 -9.64 -4.50 0.99
N ALA A 69 -9.55 -3.26 0.53
CA ALA A 69 -10.36 -2.19 1.12
C ALA A 69 -11.84 -2.52 0.92
N GLU A 70 -12.63 -2.31 1.96
CA GLU A 70 -14.07 -2.50 1.93
C GLU A 70 -14.81 -1.16 2.04
N THR A 71 -16.12 -1.17 1.79
CA THR A 71 -16.94 0.04 1.86
C THR A 71 -16.92 0.69 3.25
N ALA A 72 -16.78 -0.13 4.31
CA ALA A 72 -16.65 0.36 5.67
C ALA A 72 -15.36 1.19 5.87
N ASP A 73 -14.25 0.73 5.28
CA ASP A 73 -12.96 1.43 5.35
C ASP A 73 -13.01 2.73 4.57
N ALA A 74 -13.54 2.69 3.35
CA ALA A 74 -13.77 3.87 2.54
C ALA A 74 -14.56 4.93 3.32
N ALA A 75 -15.65 4.54 3.97
CA ALA A 75 -16.46 5.46 4.77
C ALA A 75 -15.70 6.05 5.98
N ALA A 76 -14.80 5.28 6.60
CA ALA A 76 -13.94 5.74 7.68
C ALA A 76 -12.88 6.73 7.18
N TRP A 77 -12.20 6.41 6.07
CA TRP A 77 -11.14 7.21 5.48
C TRP A 77 -11.66 8.52 4.87
N VAL A 78 -12.88 8.53 4.31
CA VAL A 78 -13.54 9.79 3.89
C VAL A 78 -13.74 10.74 5.08
N LYS A 79 -14.04 10.23 6.27
CA LYS A 79 -14.26 11.07 7.46
C LYS A 79 -12.95 11.52 8.10
N SER A 80 -12.01 10.60 8.30
CA SER A 80 -10.75 10.88 8.98
C SER A 80 -9.73 11.56 8.07
N GLN A 81 -9.90 11.47 6.75
CA GLN A 81 -8.97 11.97 5.72
C GLN A 81 -7.49 11.67 6.05
N PRO A 82 -7.13 10.41 6.37
CA PRO A 82 -5.74 10.10 6.66
C PRO A 82 -4.91 10.15 5.37
N LEU A 83 -3.61 10.37 5.55
CA LEU A 83 -2.62 10.21 4.49
C LEU A 83 -2.23 8.74 4.38
N PHE A 84 -2.04 8.27 3.16
CA PHE A 84 -1.60 6.92 2.87
C PHE A 84 -0.28 6.93 2.12
N TRP A 85 0.58 5.98 2.44
CA TRP A 85 1.57 5.51 1.48
C TRP A 85 0.87 4.68 0.42
N VAL A 86 1.20 4.93 -0.85
CA VAL A 86 0.55 4.34 -2.01
C VAL A 86 1.59 3.80 -2.96
N VAL A 87 1.43 2.56 -3.39
CA VAL A 87 2.23 1.92 -4.45
C VAL A 87 1.29 1.37 -5.52
N VAL A 88 1.56 1.70 -6.77
CA VAL A 88 0.76 1.25 -7.91
C VAL A 88 1.40 0.00 -8.52
N ILE A 89 0.72 -1.14 -8.44
CA ILE A 89 1.13 -2.40 -9.08
C ILE A 89 -0.02 -2.87 -9.97
N LEU A 90 -0.02 -2.43 -11.23
CA LEU A 90 -1.16 -2.66 -12.13
C LEU A 90 -1.59 -4.14 -12.18
N PRO A 91 -2.90 -4.42 -12.02
CA PRO A 91 -4.02 -3.47 -11.95
C PRO A 91 -4.33 -2.91 -10.55
N TRP A 92 -3.58 -3.31 -9.52
CA TRP A 92 -3.81 -3.04 -8.10
C TRP A 92 -3.13 -1.76 -7.61
N VAL A 93 -3.67 -1.22 -6.51
CA VAL A 93 -3.10 -0.10 -5.76
C VAL A 93 -3.02 -0.53 -4.30
N VAL A 94 -1.80 -0.60 -3.77
CA VAL A 94 -1.54 -0.99 -2.39
C VAL A 94 -1.37 0.27 -1.56
N ILE A 95 -2.11 0.35 -0.46
CA ILE A 95 -2.12 1.51 0.41
C ILE A 95 -1.83 1.10 1.85
N GLN A 96 -1.17 2.00 2.59
CA GLN A 96 -0.90 1.83 4.00
C GLN A 96 -1.13 3.15 4.71
N GLU A 97 -1.91 3.14 5.80
CA GLU A 97 -2.15 4.33 6.61
C GLU A 97 -0.81 4.83 7.19
N ILE A 98 -0.55 6.12 7.01
CA ILE A 98 0.60 6.77 7.63
C ILE A 98 0.21 7.06 9.06
N ASP A 99 0.73 6.29 10.01
CA ASP A 99 0.55 6.61 11.42
C ASP A 99 1.25 7.94 11.70
N ALA A 100 0.46 8.97 12.04
CA ALA A 100 0.96 10.31 12.33
C ALA A 100 1.87 10.34 13.58
N SER A 101 1.91 9.27 14.39
CA SER A 101 2.82 9.15 15.52
C SER A 101 4.26 8.79 15.10
N ALA A 102 4.51 8.41 13.84
CA ALA A 102 5.83 8.06 13.32
C ALA A 102 6.47 9.16 12.45
N VAL A 103 5.76 10.25 12.14
CA VAL A 103 6.38 11.45 11.59
C VAL A 103 7.03 12.20 12.74
N GLU A 104 8.29 11.88 13.03
CA GLU A 104 9.13 12.78 13.82
C GLU A 104 9.16 14.15 13.09
N PRO A 105 8.81 15.27 13.75
CA PRO A 105 8.95 16.60 13.18
C PRO A 105 10.45 16.93 13.12
N GLY A 106 11.13 16.43 12.08
CA GLY A 106 12.58 16.42 12.03
C GLY A 106 13.17 16.44 10.63
N GLU A 107 12.56 17.11 9.66
CA GLU A 107 13.25 17.46 8.42
C GLU A 107 13.00 18.94 8.06
N LEU A 108 13.68 19.79 8.82
CA LEU A 108 14.18 21.07 8.33
C LEU A 108 15.69 20.88 8.10
N HIS A 109 16.11 20.77 6.83
CA HIS A 109 17.45 21.14 6.42
C HIS A 109 17.42 21.88 5.08
#